data_AF-A0A538KE06-F1
#
_entry.id   AF-A0A538KE06-F1
#
_cell.length_a   1.000
_cell.length_b   1.000
_cell.length_c   1.000
_cell.angle_alpha   90.00
_cell.angle_beta   90.00
_cell.angle_gamma   90.00
#
_symmetry.space_group_name_H-M   'P 1'
#
loop_
_entity.id
_entity.type
_entity.pdbx_description
1 polymer ?
#
loop_
_entity_poly.entity_id
_entity_poly.type
_entity_poly.pdbx_seq_one_letter_code
_entity_poly.pdbx_strand_id
1 'polypeptide(L)'
;MERVPLCGVVHPDAAEIHGPARNHLLPGDLEEAAYVDGATPLQVFYKVLLPLIAPGLVTTGLLAFIAAWNEYLYALSFIQTPNKYTVTLAITTFQGKSGFQQPWGQIMAATVIVTLPLIVATLVLQRRILAGLTAGAVKG
;
A
#
# COMPACT_ATOMS: atom_id res chain seq x y z
N MET A 1 22.40 6.56 50.67
CA MET A 1 21.44 5.45 50.49
C MET A 1 20.07 6.00 50.80
N GLU A 2 19.30 6.37 49.79
CA GLU A 2 17.85 6.15 49.71
C GLU A 2 17.44 6.53 48.29
N ARG A 3 16.68 5.67 47.62
CA ARG A 3 16.33 5.76 46.20
C ARG A 3 15.16 6.73 46.03
N VAL A 4 15.29 7.68 45.11
CA VAL A 4 14.16 8.49 44.63
C VAL A 4 13.30 7.60 43.71
N PRO A 5 11.96 7.62 43.84
CA PRO A 5 11.09 6.60 43.26
C PRO A 5 10.89 6.80 41.76
N LEU A 6 11.11 5.72 40.99
CA LEU A 6 10.72 5.58 39.59
C LEU A 6 9.24 5.15 39.54
N CYS A 7 8.31 6.09 39.66
CA CYS A 7 6.93 5.87 39.25
C CYS A 7 6.27 7.21 38.89
N GLY A 8 5.99 7.39 37.60
CA GLY A 8 4.90 8.22 37.08
C GLY A 8 4.95 9.72 37.37
N VAL A 9 5.66 10.49 36.55
CA VAL A 9 5.20 11.83 36.15
C VAL A 9 5.66 12.07 34.71
N VAL A 10 4.75 11.89 33.76
CA VAL A 10 4.80 12.68 32.53
C VAL A 10 4.62 14.12 32.98
N HIS A 11 5.71 14.88 33.09
CA HIS A 11 5.64 16.29 33.46
C HIS A 11 4.91 17.03 32.33
N PRO A 12 3.79 17.74 32.59
CA PRO A 12 3.15 18.56 31.57
C PRO A 12 3.92 19.88 31.30
N ASP A 13 5.05 20.14 31.98
CA ASP A 13 5.70 21.46 32.00
C ASP A 13 6.95 21.60 31.10
N ALA A 14 7.20 20.67 30.19
CA ALA A 14 8.24 20.84 29.16
C ALA A 14 7.71 21.48 27.87
N ALA A 15 6.43 21.89 27.83
CA ALA A 15 5.75 22.34 26.62
C ALA A 15 5.78 23.86 26.37
N GLU A 16 6.34 24.68 27.27
CA GLU A 16 6.06 26.14 27.26
C GLU A 16 7.24 27.07 26.90
N ILE A 17 8.44 26.59 26.54
CA ILE A 17 9.62 27.48 26.39
C ILE A 17 10.38 27.47 25.06
N HIS A 18 9.86 26.90 23.96
CA HIS A 18 10.57 27.01 22.66
C HIS A 18 9.71 26.94 21.37
N GLY A 19 9.25 28.10 20.90
CA GLY A 19 9.07 28.43 19.47
C GLY A 19 7.76 28.01 18.76
N PRO A 20 7.27 28.81 17.80
CA PRO A 20 6.12 28.41 16.98
C PRO A 20 6.55 27.36 15.94
N ALA A 21 5.93 26.18 15.99
CA ALA A 21 5.92 25.16 14.94
C ALA A 21 7.17 24.26 14.74
N ARG A 22 7.77 23.70 15.81
CA ARG A 22 8.58 22.47 15.63
C ARG A 22 7.67 21.25 15.58
N ASN A 23 7.50 20.75 14.36
CA ASN A 23 6.78 19.51 14.06
C ASN A 23 7.63 18.30 14.49
N HIS A 24 7.76 18.05 15.80
CA HIS A 24 8.58 16.98 16.40
C HIS A 24 8.06 15.54 16.14
N LEU A 25 7.08 15.39 15.26
CA LEU A 25 6.54 14.10 14.83
C LEU A 25 7.22 13.59 13.55
N LEU A 26 8.41 14.08 13.26
CA LEU A 26 9.20 13.62 12.12
C LEU A 26 9.59 12.15 12.36
N PRO A 27 9.57 11.29 11.32
CA PRO A 27 9.88 9.87 11.46
C PRO A 27 11.22 9.58 12.15
N GLY A 28 12.21 10.47 12.03
CA GLY A 28 13.50 10.36 12.71
C GLY A 28 13.41 10.53 14.22
N ASP A 29 12.60 11.47 14.71
CA ASP A 29 12.42 11.74 16.14
C ASP A 29 11.74 10.53 16.84
N LEU A 30 10.88 9.80 16.11
CA LEU A 30 10.25 8.55 16.56
C LEU A 30 11.23 7.38 16.67
N GLU A 31 12.21 7.28 15.75
CA GLU A 31 13.26 6.26 15.85
C GLU A 31 14.22 6.55 17.01
N GLU A 32 14.64 7.81 17.18
CA GLU A 32 15.51 8.22 18.28
C GLU A 32 14.87 7.97 19.64
N ALA A 33 13.57 8.29 19.80
CA ALA A 33 12.83 7.97 21.02
C ALA A 33 12.77 6.46 21.31
N ALA A 34 12.58 5.63 20.28
CA ALA A 34 12.55 4.18 20.44
C ALA A 34 13.93 3.58 20.83
N TYR A 35 15.02 4.17 20.35
CA TYR A 35 16.37 3.80 20.78
C TYR A 35 16.66 4.22 22.23
N VAL A 36 16.17 5.39 22.66
CA VAL A 36 16.25 5.85 24.05
C VAL A 36 15.47 4.92 24.99
N ASP A 37 14.34 4.36 24.53
CA ASP A 37 13.56 3.33 25.24
C ASP A 37 14.20 1.93 25.22
N GLY A 38 15.38 1.77 24.61
CA GLY A 38 16.14 0.51 24.58
C GLY A 38 15.64 -0.51 23.57
N ALA A 39 14.85 -0.11 22.57
CA ALA A 39 14.41 -1.00 21.50
C ALA A 39 15.59 -1.42 20.60
N THR A 40 15.61 -2.68 20.18
CA THR A 40 16.61 -3.16 19.21
C THR A 40 16.29 -2.65 17.80
N PRO A 41 17.28 -2.48 16.90
CA PRO A 41 17.04 -1.94 15.55
C PRO A 41 15.97 -2.71 14.75
N LEU A 42 15.90 -4.03 14.92
CA LEU A 42 14.85 -4.85 14.29
C LEU A 42 13.46 -4.58 14.89
N GLN A 43 13.36 -4.32 16.19
CA GLN A 43 12.10 -3.95 16.81
C GLN A 43 11.61 -2.58 16.34
N VAL A 44 12.52 -1.61 16.21
CA VAL A 44 12.20 -0.27 15.66
C VAL A 44 11.68 -0.40 14.23
N PHE A 45 12.36 -1.19 13.39
CA PHE A 45 11.93 -1.44 12.01
C PHE A 45 10.50 -1.99 11.92
N TYR A 46 10.19 -3.08 12.62
CA TYR A 46 8.88 -3.72 12.50
C TYR A 46 7.75 -3.01 13.25
N LYS A 47 8.03 -2.36 14.39
CA LYS A 47 7.00 -1.75 15.25
C LYS A 47 6.77 -0.27 14.99
N VAL A 48 7.78 0.45 14.49
CA VAL A 48 7.72 1.91 14.30
C VAL A 48 7.74 2.23 12.81
N LEU A 49 8.78 1.81 12.09
CA LEU A 49 8.97 2.18 10.70
C LEU A 49 7.96 1.51 9.75
N LEU A 50 7.76 0.20 9.87
CA LEU A 50 6.89 -0.59 8.99
C LEU A 50 5.42 -0.13 8.99
N PRO A 51 4.73 0.10 10.12
CA PRO A 51 3.36 0.62 10.10
C PRO A 51 3.28 2.05 9.56
N LEU A 52 4.34 2.86 9.74
CA LEU A 52 4.41 4.22 9.22
C LEU A 52 4.48 4.26 7.69
N ILE A 53 5.28 3.37 7.08
CA ILE A 53 5.42 3.27 5.62
C ILE A 53 4.40 2.33 4.96
N ALA A 54 3.69 1.50 5.74
CA ALA A 54 2.68 0.57 5.25
C ALA A 54 1.66 1.17 4.26
N PRO A 55 1.04 2.34 4.51
CA PRO A 55 0.12 2.95 3.54
C PRO A 55 0.80 3.30 2.20
N GLY A 56 2.07 3.73 2.25
CA GLY A 56 2.89 3.97 1.05
C GLY A 56 3.17 2.68 0.29
N LEU A 57 3.60 1.62 0.98
CA LEU A 57 3.88 0.31 0.39
C LEU A 57 2.65 -0.29 -0.29
N VAL A 58 1.47 -0.16 0.31
CA VAL A 58 0.22 -0.65 -0.29
C VAL A 58 -0.08 0.08 -1.59
N THR A 59 0.12 1.39 -1.63
CA THR A 59 -0.11 2.21 -2.83
C THR A 59 0.86 1.83 -3.95
N THR A 60 2.15 1.74 -3.64
CA THR A 60 3.17 1.32 -4.61
C THR A 60 2.93 -0.10 -5.11
N GLY A 61 2.54 -1.03 -4.23
CA GLY A 61 2.20 -2.40 -4.60
C GLY A 61 0.98 -2.48 -5.51
N LEU A 62 -0.05 -1.67 -5.25
CA LEU A 62 -1.22 -1.56 -6.13
C LEU A 62 -0.83 -1.03 -7.51
N LEU A 63 -0.02 0.03 -7.58
CA LEU A 63 0.46 0.57 -8.86
C LEU A 63 1.29 -0.46 -9.64
N ALA A 64 2.17 -1.19 -8.95
CA ALA A 64 2.93 -2.28 -9.56
C ALA A 64 2.02 -3.40 -10.07
N PHE A 65 0.97 -3.76 -9.33
CA PHE A 65 -0.03 -4.73 -9.77
C PHE A 65 -0.79 -4.25 -11.01
N ILE A 66 -1.24 -3.00 -11.02
CA ILE A 66 -1.91 -2.39 -12.19
C ILE A 66 -0.98 -2.41 -13.41
N ALA A 67 0.29 -2.06 -13.23
CA ALA A 67 1.27 -2.06 -14.31
C ALA A 67 1.48 -3.48 -14.86
N ALA A 68 1.73 -4.47 -13.99
CA ALA A 68 1.92 -5.86 -14.40
C ALA A 68 0.66 -6.47 -15.05
N TRP A 69 -0.53 -6.09 -14.58
CA TRP A 69 -1.81 -6.58 -15.12
C TRP A 69 -2.09 -6.03 -16.52
N ASN A 70 -1.76 -4.76 -16.76
CA ASN A 70 -1.97 -4.10 -18.06
C ASN A 70 -0.84 -4.37 -19.06
N GLU A 71 0.16 -5.15 -18.66
CA GLU A 71 1.34 -5.33 -19.49
C GLU A 71 1.04 -6.11 -20.77
N TYR A 72 1.26 -5.44 -21.90
CA TYR A 72 0.90 -5.94 -23.23
C TYR A 72 2.13 -6.29 -24.08
N LEU A 73 3.18 -5.47 -24.05
CA LEU A 73 4.32 -5.61 -24.96
C LEU A 73 5.15 -6.84 -24.62
N TYR A 74 5.37 -7.11 -23.33
CA TYR A 74 6.03 -8.34 -22.91
C TYR A 74 5.20 -9.57 -23.26
N ALA A 75 3.87 -9.53 -23.07
CA ALA A 75 3.00 -10.65 -23.40
C ALA A 75 3.01 -10.95 -24.91
N LEU A 76 2.89 -9.93 -25.75
CA LEU A 76 2.93 -10.07 -27.20
C LEU A 76 4.26 -10.64 -27.71
N SER A 77 5.38 -10.25 -27.08
CA SER A 77 6.72 -10.64 -27.52
C SER A 77 7.09 -12.07 -27.11
N PHE A 78 6.71 -12.49 -25.91
CA PHE A 78 7.16 -13.76 -25.32
C PHE A 78 6.10 -14.86 -25.34
N ILE A 79 4.81 -14.54 -25.41
CA ILE A 79 3.73 -15.52 -25.32
C ILE A 79 3.21 -15.85 -26.71
N GLN A 80 3.61 -17.02 -27.22
CA GLN A 80 3.18 -17.51 -28.53
C GLN A 80 2.00 -18.50 -28.46
N THR A 81 1.70 -19.04 -27.27
CA THR A 81 0.63 -20.04 -27.09
C THR A 81 -0.68 -19.37 -26.64
N PRO A 82 -1.81 -19.57 -27.35
CA PRO A 82 -3.10 -18.96 -27.01
C PRO A 82 -3.60 -19.24 -25.58
N ASN A 83 -3.33 -20.45 -25.06
CA ASN A 83 -3.73 -20.84 -23.70
C ASN A 83 -2.98 -20.09 -22.58
N LYS A 84 -1.95 -19.31 -22.92
CA LYS A 84 -1.14 -18.54 -21.96
C LYS A 84 -1.30 -17.03 -22.14
N TYR A 85 -2.20 -16.58 -23.01
CA TYR A 85 -2.37 -15.16 -23.25
C TYR A 85 -2.77 -14.43 -21.98
N THR A 86 -2.10 -13.31 -21.73
CA THR A 86 -2.53 -12.37 -20.72
C THR A 86 -3.87 -11.77 -21.14
N VAL A 87 -4.59 -11.26 -20.15
CA VAL A 87 -5.93 -10.70 -20.34
C VAL A 87 -5.94 -9.60 -21.42
N THR A 88 -4.95 -8.70 -21.40
CA THR A 88 -4.81 -7.63 -22.39
C THR A 88 -4.52 -8.16 -23.80
N LEU A 89 -3.67 -9.19 -23.93
CA LEU A 89 -3.38 -9.83 -25.23
C LEU A 89 -4.57 -10.64 -25.76
N ALA A 90 -5.32 -11.30 -24.88
CA ALA A 90 -6.52 -12.03 -25.27
C ALA A 90 -7.58 -11.10 -25.88
N ILE A 91 -7.80 -9.93 -25.29
CA ILE A 91 -8.76 -8.93 -25.81
C ILE A 91 -8.45 -8.54 -27.26
N THR A 92 -7.18 -8.32 -27.60
CA THR A 92 -6.80 -7.87 -28.94
C THR A 92 -7.07 -8.92 -30.02
N THR A 93 -7.09 -10.21 -29.65
CA THR A 93 -7.38 -11.32 -30.55
C THR A 93 -8.88 -11.53 -30.84
N PHE A 94 -9.78 -10.87 -30.09
CA PHE A 94 -11.22 -10.86 -30.40
C PHE A 94 -11.60 -9.98 -31.60
N GLN A 95 -10.66 -9.18 -32.13
CA GLN A 95 -10.88 -8.47 -33.39
C GLN A 95 -11.04 -9.49 -34.53
N GLY A 96 -12.22 -9.49 -35.15
CA GLY A 96 -12.62 -10.56 -36.08
C GLY A 96 -11.66 -10.70 -37.27
N LYS A 97 -11.52 -11.92 -37.80
CA LYS A 97 -10.76 -12.22 -39.04
C LYS A 97 -11.30 -11.48 -40.28
N SER A 98 -12.45 -10.81 -40.17
CA SER A 98 -13.10 -10.06 -41.24
C SER A 98 -13.81 -8.84 -40.65
N GLY A 99 -13.55 -7.64 -41.19
CA GLY A 99 -14.05 -6.36 -40.66
C GLY A 99 -15.57 -6.16 -40.68
N PHE A 100 -16.34 -7.12 -41.21
CA PHE A 100 -17.79 -7.04 -41.37
C PHE A 100 -18.59 -7.67 -40.22
N GLN A 101 -17.94 -8.37 -39.29
CA GLN A 101 -18.60 -9.03 -38.16
C GLN A 101 -17.80 -8.79 -36.88
N GLN A 102 -17.74 -7.53 -36.45
CA GLN A 102 -17.04 -7.14 -35.22
C GLN A 102 -17.91 -7.51 -34.02
N PRO A 103 -17.49 -8.45 -33.15
CA PRO A 103 -18.31 -8.93 -32.04
C PRO A 103 -18.23 -7.97 -30.85
N TRP A 104 -18.82 -6.77 -30.98
CA TRP A 104 -18.85 -5.75 -29.93
C TRP A 104 -19.35 -6.27 -28.59
N GLY A 105 -20.35 -7.17 -28.60
CA GLY A 105 -20.85 -7.81 -27.38
C GLY A 105 -19.81 -8.64 -26.65
N GLN A 106 -18.95 -9.38 -27.37
CA GLN A 106 -17.89 -10.19 -26.76
C GLN A 106 -16.78 -9.31 -26.19
N ILE A 107 -16.41 -8.24 -26.91
CA ILE A 107 -15.40 -7.28 -26.45
C ILE A 107 -15.87 -6.59 -25.16
N MET A 108 -17.11 -6.09 -25.15
CA MET A 108 -17.68 -5.43 -23.96
C MET A 108 -17.81 -6.38 -22.77
N ALA A 109 -18.26 -7.63 -23.00
CA ALA A 109 -18.32 -8.65 -21.96
C ALA A 109 -16.92 -8.98 -21.41
N ALA A 110 -15.92 -9.10 -22.28
CA ALA A 110 -14.54 -9.29 -21.87
C ALA A 110 -14.07 -8.12 -20.98
N THR A 111 -14.26 -6.86 -21.40
CA THR A 111 -13.85 -5.67 -20.63
C THR A 111 -14.44 -5.64 -19.21
N VAL A 112 -15.72 -6.01 -19.04
CA VAL A 112 -16.33 -6.10 -17.71
C VAL A 112 -15.62 -7.14 -16.84
N ILE A 113 -15.34 -8.32 -17.40
CA ILE A 113 -14.62 -9.39 -16.68
C ILE A 113 -13.20 -8.95 -16.30
N VAL A 114 -12.50 -8.23 -17.18
CA VAL A 114 -11.14 -7.72 -16.92
C VAL A 114 -11.09 -6.67 -15.82
N THR A 115 -12.16 -5.89 -15.67
CA THR A 115 -12.21 -4.80 -14.68
C THR A 115 -12.51 -5.32 -13.27
N LEU A 116 -13.19 -6.48 -13.16
CA LEU A 116 -13.55 -7.06 -11.87
C LEU A 116 -12.36 -7.30 -10.92
N PRO A 117 -11.25 -7.95 -11.34
CA PRO A 117 -10.07 -8.16 -10.48
C PRO A 117 -9.50 -6.86 -9.91
N LEU A 118 -9.46 -5.79 -10.70
CA LEU A 118 -8.98 -4.48 -10.26
C LEU A 118 -9.88 -3.87 -9.17
N ILE A 119 -11.20 -3.96 -9.37
CA ILE A 119 -12.17 -3.52 -8.36
C ILE A 119 -12.02 -4.34 -7.07
N VAL A 120 -11.90 -5.66 -7.18
CA VAL A 120 -11.72 -6.52 -5.99
C VAL A 120 -10.42 -6.20 -5.26
N ALA A 121 -9.30 -6.06 -5.98
CA ALA A 121 -8.01 -5.74 -5.40
C ALA A 121 -8.05 -4.39 -4.65
N THR A 122 -8.59 -3.35 -5.29
CA THR A 122 -8.72 -2.02 -4.70
C THR A 122 -9.61 -2.02 -3.46
N LEU A 123 -10.77 -2.68 -3.50
CA LEU A 123 -11.67 -2.78 -2.34
C LEU A 123 -11.01 -3.51 -1.15
N VAL A 124 -10.27 -4.59 -1.41
CA VAL A 124 -9.57 -5.34 -0.35
C VAL A 124 -8.45 -4.48 0.27
N LEU A 125 -7.65 -3.81 -0.55
CA LEU A 125 -6.54 -2.96 -0.09
C LEU A 125 -7.04 -1.74 0.67
N GLN A 126 -8.08 -1.07 0.16
CA GLN A 126 -8.74 0.06 0.83
C GLN A 126 -9.27 -0.35 2.21
N ARG A 127 -9.97 -1.50 2.32
CA ARG A 127 -10.46 -2.00 3.62
C ARG A 127 -9.35 -2.24 4.63
N ARG A 128 -8.20 -2.78 4.19
CA ARG A 128 -7.04 -3.03 5.08
C ARG A 128 -6.36 -1.74 5.53
N ILE A 129 -6.20 -0.76 4.64
CA ILE A 129 -5.64 0.55 4.98
C ILE A 129 -6.56 1.26 5.98
N LEU A 130 -7.87 1.28 5.72
CA LEU A 130 -8.86 1.91 6.60
C LEU A 130 -8.89 1.25 7.99
N ALA A 131 -8.88 -0.08 8.05
CA ALA A 131 -8.84 -0.80 9.33
C ALA A 131 -7.56 -0.47 10.13
N GLY A 132 -6.40 -0.37 9.47
CA GLY A 132 -5.13 -0.01 10.11
C GLY A 132 -5.10 1.41 10.66
N LEU A 133 -5.64 2.38 9.90
CA LEU A 133 -5.77 3.77 10.35
C LEU A 133 -6.72 3.91 11.54
N THR A 134 -7.85 3.20 11.52
CA THR A 134 -8.82 3.23 12.63
C THR A 134 -8.29 2.54 13.90
N ALA A 135 -7.47 1.51 13.77
CA ALA A 135 -6.87 0.82 14.93
C ALA A 135 -5.77 1.66 15.61
N GLY A 136 -5.06 2.50 14.84
CA GLY A 136 -4.08 3.46 15.38
C GLY A 136 -4.74 4.64 16.09
N ALA A 137 -5.91 5.10 15.61
CA ALA A 137 -6.64 6.23 16.20
C ALA A 137 -7.31 5.94 17.55
N VAL A 138 -7.50 4.66 17.92
CA VAL A 138 -8.19 4.25 19.17
C VAL A 138 -7.20 3.90 20.30
N LYS A 139 -5.88 3.99 20.05
CA LYS A 139 -4.83 3.87 21.09
C LYS A 139 -4.20 5.20 21.49
N GLY A 140 -4.75 6.32 21.01
CA GLY A 140 -4.45 7.68 21.47
C GLY A 140 -5.36 8.08 22.62
#